data_AF-A0AB37XHV7-F1
#
_entry.id   AF-A0AB37XHV7-F1
#
_cell.length_a   1.000
_cell.length_b   1.000
_cell.length_c   1.000
_cell.angle_alpha   90.00
_cell.angle_beta   90.00
_cell.angle_gamma   90.00
#
_symmetry.space_group_name_H-M   'P 1'
#
loop_
_entity.id
_entity.type
_entity.pdbx_description
1 polymer ?
#
loop_
_entity_poly.entity_id
_entity_poly.type
_entity_poly.pdbx_seq_one_letter_code
_entity_poly.pdbx_strand_id
1 'polypeptide(L)'
;MRSLRGPSRPLLAAASLTAALALTLTACGGETPAADPKPSAGGQESGAAEEGGKESGDRAQAAKDLADRLKKHGIDAEQWKDGAWKDWSRDDWLREAKDFVNPVIQGLWKPERMRGAEDPGKTVTTKDTTADQGQTDPAPRAVPAEREKTPYHDHAAPVGKVFFDAPAGSMVCSATVVKDPRNPGKSNLVWTAGHCVHAGAEGGWYRNIAFVPSYNDLGKDASGLAAAAPHESAPYGTWWADWAATSNEWIGQGAGSGGAGAPYDYAVLHVKPESGGKSLEETVGNALEVDFRAPGTERIGTLGAWGYPAGPPYDGLLMHRCADRPGRLSLAPGQPTMYRIGCTMTGGSSGGGWFRQEGKKSLLVSNTSIGPADNTWLAGPQLGRQAERLFDMMSQKYGGG
;
A
#
# COMPACT_ATOMS: atom_id res chain seq x y z
N MET A 1 46.75 28.83 45.78
CA MET A 1 46.86 29.45 44.43
C MET A 1 47.94 28.72 43.64
N ARG A 2 47.72 28.50 42.32
CA ARG A 2 48.67 27.94 41.31
C ARG A 2 49.24 26.54 41.64
N SER A 3 48.87 25.45 40.95
CA SER A 3 48.90 25.15 39.50
C SER A 3 50.30 25.11 38.90
N LEU A 4 50.75 23.91 38.49
CA LEU A 4 51.12 23.55 37.10
C LEU A 4 51.91 22.22 37.07
N ARG A 5 51.43 21.23 36.33
CA ARG A 5 52.22 20.15 35.68
C ARG A 5 51.35 19.45 34.63
N GLY A 6 51.73 19.54 33.36
CA GLY A 6 51.23 18.66 32.29
C GLY A 6 51.81 17.25 32.43
N PRO A 7 51.37 16.29 31.59
CA PRO A 7 51.99 16.24 30.27
C PRO A 7 51.10 15.83 29.09
N SER A 8 51.69 15.99 27.91
CA SER A 8 51.29 15.61 26.55
C SER A 8 50.63 14.24 26.39
N ARG A 9 49.72 14.13 25.41
CA ARG A 9 49.37 12.86 24.74
C ARG A 9 49.36 13.04 23.20
N PRO A 10 49.72 12.00 22.43
CA PRO A 10 50.01 12.13 21.00
C PRO A 10 48.78 11.94 20.10
N LEU A 11 48.91 12.42 18.87
CA LEU A 11 48.07 12.04 17.73
C LEU A 11 48.20 10.53 17.45
N LEU A 12 47.09 9.88 17.13
CA LEU A 12 47.07 8.53 16.55
C LEU A 12 46.42 8.57 15.16
N ALA A 13 46.99 7.76 14.26
CA ALA A 13 46.79 7.87 12.82
C ALA A 13 45.48 7.22 12.33
N ALA A 14 45.07 7.61 11.13
CA ALA A 14 43.98 6.98 10.40
C ALA A 14 44.30 5.51 10.07
N ALA A 15 43.31 4.63 10.23
CA ALA A 15 43.34 3.26 9.75
C ALA A 15 42.33 3.12 8.61
N SER A 16 42.82 3.09 7.36
CA SER A 16 42.00 2.83 6.18
C SER A 16 41.70 1.33 6.07
N LEU A 17 40.43 0.97 6.25
CA LEU A 17 39.93 -0.39 6.01
C LEU A 17 39.50 -0.54 4.54
N THR A 18 40.39 -1.12 3.72
CA THR A 18 40.08 -1.58 2.37
C THR A 18 39.24 -2.86 2.44
N ALA A 19 37.95 -2.75 2.10
CA ALA A 19 37.10 -3.93 1.91
C ALA A 19 37.33 -4.53 0.51
N ALA A 20 37.80 -5.78 0.46
CA ALA A 20 37.93 -6.53 -0.79
C ALA A 20 36.63 -7.28 -1.10
N LEU A 21 35.97 -6.97 -2.23
CA LEU A 21 34.89 -7.80 -2.77
C LEU A 21 35.49 -9.04 -3.45
N ALA A 22 35.13 -10.23 -2.95
CA ALA A 22 35.41 -11.49 -3.63
C ALA A 22 34.21 -11.91 -4.49
N LEU A 23 34.30 -11.70 -5.80
CA LEU A 23 33.39 -12.29 -6.79
C LEU A 23 33.98 -13.62 -7.27
N THR A 24 33.29 -14.73 -7.01
CA THR A 24 33.65 -16.05 -7.55
C THR A 24 32.70 -16.43 -8.69
N LEU A 25 33.17 -16.20 -9.92
CA LEU A 25 32.56 -16.76 -11.13
C LEU A 25 33.37 -18.00 -11.53
N THR A 26 32.83 -19.19 -11.31
CA THR A 26 33.39 -20.44 -11.86
C THR A 26 32.67 -20.81 -13.14
N ALA A 27 33.28 -20.49 -14.28
CA ALA A 27 32.89 -20.99 -15.59
C ALA A 27 34.11 -21.62 -16.27
N CYS A 28 34.08 -22.94 -16.44
CA CYS A 28 34.97 -23.68 -17.33
C CYS A 28 34.17 -24.76 -18.04
N GLY A 29 34.35 -24.88 -19.35
CA GLY A 29 33.81 -25.96 -20.17
C GLY A 29 34.89 -26.55 -21.05
N GLY A 30 34.59 -27.70 -21.67
CA GLY A 30 35.46 -28.42 -22.60
C GLY A 30 36.30 -29.53 -21.96
N GLU A 31 36.60 -30.66 -22.61
CA GLU A 31 36.14 -31.23 -23.90
C GLU A 31 36.19 -32.78 -23.82
N THR A 32 35.40 -33.47 -24.65
CA THR A 32 35.34 -34.95 -24.77
C THR A 32 36.44 -35.53 -25.67
N PRO A 33 36.69 -36.86 -25.56
CA PRO A 33 36.65 -37.67 -26.79
C PRO A 33 35.66 -38.85 -26.78
N ALA A 34 34.93 -38.96 -27.89
CA ALA A 34 34.37 -40.12 -28.63
C ALA A 34 34.81 -41.57 -28.26
N ALA A 35 34.07 -42.65 -28.57
CA ALA A 35 32.68 -42.81 -29.07
C ALA A 35 32.22 -44.30 -29.13
N ASP A 36 30.91 -44.51 -28.95
CA ASP A 36 29.97 -45.40 -29.70
C ASP A 36 30.06 -46.96 -29.70
N PRO A 37 28.98 -47.70 -30.09
CA PRO A 37 27.61 -47.28 -30.47
C PRO A 37 26.38 -47.98 -29.81
N LYS A 38 25.24 -47.27 -29.95
CA LYS A 38 23.77 -47.53 -29.84
C LYS A 38 23.19 -48.82 -30.48
N PRO A 39 21.85 -49.17 -30.39
CA PRO A 39 20.62 -48.33 -30.32
C PRO A 39 19.58 -48.63 -29.20
N SER A 40 18.85 -47.65 -28.63
CA SER A 40 17.64 -46.89 -29.10
C SER A 40 16.32 -47.70 -29.03
N ALA A 41 15.18 -47.22 -28.51
CA ALA A 41 14.73 -45.92 -27.95
C ALA A 41 13.88 -46.17 -26.66
N GLY A 42 13.16 -45.28 -25.95
CA GLY A 42 12.75 -43.86 -26.08
C GLY A 42 11.21 -43.72 -25.93
N GLY A 43 10.60 -42.65 -25.37
CA GLY A 43 11.11 -41.41 -24.76
C GLY A 43 10.04 -40.29 -24.76
N GLN A 44 9.89 -39.51 -23.67
CA GLN A 44 9.48 -38.09 -23.67
C GLN A 44 9.43 -37.52 -22.24
N GLU A 45 10.41 -36.69 -21.90
CA GLU A 45 10.31 -35.73 -20.80
C GLU A 45 9.61 -34.46 -21.32
N SER A 46 8.70 -33.88 -20.55
CA SER A 46 8.13 -32.55 -20.81
C SER A 46 8.93 -31.50 -20.05
N GLY A 47 9.48 -30.51 -20.76
CA GLY A 47 10.53 -29.63 -20.24
C GLY A 47 10.10 -28.69 -19.11
N ALA A 48 11.00 -28.48 -18.16
CA ALA A 48 11.00 -27.30 -17.31
C ALA A 48 11.44 -26.09 -18.15
N ALA A 49 10.52 -25.17 -18.41
CA ALA A 49 10.78 -23.95 -19.16
C ALA A 49 11.42 -22.84 -18.28
N GLU A 50 12.05 -21.88 -18.94
CA GLU A 50 12.85 -20.81 -18.35
C GLU A 50 12.01 -19.72 -17.64
N GLU A 51 11.55 -19.93 -16.40
CA GLU A 51 10.92 -18.84 -15.61
C GLU A 51 11.95 -17.99 -14.81
N GLY A 52 13.07 -18.56 -14.34
CA GLY A 52 14.03 -17.86 -13.46
C GLY A 52 14.84 -16.72 -14.11
N GLY A 53 14.96 -16.72 -15.45
CA GLY A 53 15.68 -15.66 -16.18
C GLY A 53 14.89 -14.36 -16.31
N LYS A 54 13.55 -14.43 -16.29
CA LYS A 54 12.68 -13.27 -16.50
C LYS A 54 12.48 -12.48 -15.20
N GLU A 55 12.14 -13.16 -14.10
CA GLU A 55 12.02 -12.51 -12.79
C GLU A 55 13.31 -11.82 -12.33
N SER A 56 14.48 -12.40 -12.63
CA SER A 56 15.77 -11.77 -12.31
C SER A 56 16.04 -10.54 -13.18
N GLY A 57 15.64 -10.54 -14.45
CA GLY A 57 15.65 -9.38 -15.34
C GLY A 57 14.74 -8.24 -14.84
N ASP A 58 13.49 -8.54 -14.49
CA ASP A 58 12.51 -7.56 -14.03
C ASP A 58 12.91 -6.92 -12.69
N ARG A 59 13.50 -7.71 -11.78
CA ARG A 59 14.08 -7.21 -10.53
C ARG A 59 15.27 -6.28 -10.78
N ALA A 60 16.16 -6.63 -11.71
CA ALA A 60 17.30 -5.80 -12.07
C ALA A 60 16.86 -4.49 -12.75
N GLN A 61 15.89 -4.54 -13.66
CA GLN A 61 15.35 -3.35 -14.32
C GLN A 61 14.65 -2.42 -13.33
N ALA A 62 13.82 -2.94 -12.42
CA ALA A 62 13.16 -2.11 -11.42
C ALA A 62 14.14 -1.50 -10.39
N ALA A 63 15.20 -2.22 -10.01
CA ALA A 63 16.26 -1.68 -9.17
C ALA A 63 17.01 -0.53 -9.87
N LYS A 64 17.26 -0.68 -11.18
CA LYS A 64 17.83 0.38 -12.02
C LYS A 64 16.89 1.59 -12.14
N ASP A 65 15.60 1.38 -12.41
CA ASP A 65 14.60 2.45 -12.49
C ASP A 65 14.43 3.22 -11.16
N LEU A 66 14.64 2.56 -10.03
CA LEU A 66 14.73 3.22 -8.73
C LEU A 66 16.03 4.02 -8.60
N ALA A 67 17.19 3.43 -8.92
CA ALA A 67 18.49 4.12 -8.85
C ALA A 67 18.55 5.37 -9.74
N ASP A 68 18.02 5.29 -10.97
CA ASP A 68 17.96 6.41 -11.91
C ASP A 68 17.03 7.53 -11.40
N ARG A 69 15.90 7.18 -10.75
CA ARG A 69 15.03 8.16 -10.07
C ARG A 69 15.72 8.83 -8.89
N LEU A 70 16.34 8.05 -8.01
CA LEU A 70 17.06 8.58 -6.84
C LEU A 70 18.16 9.56 -7.27
N LYS A 71 18.96 9.17 -8.27
CA LYS A 71 19.98 10.03 -8.88
C LYS A 71 19.38 11.30 -9.51
N LYS A 72 18.27 11.20 -10.25
CA LYS A 72 17.56 12.34 -10.85
C LYS A 72 17.08 13.36 -9.81
N HIS A 73 16.72 12.90 -8.62
CA HIS A 73 16.24 13.73 -7.51
C HIS A 73 17.30 14.04 -6.44
N GLY A 74 18.57 13.69 -6.67
CA GLY A 74 19.67 13.96 -5.73
C GLY A 74 19.60 13.17 -4.42
N ILE A 75 18.82 12.10 -4.36
CA ILE A 75 18.61 11.30 -3.15
C ILE A 75 19.70 10.23 -3.05
N ASP A 76 20.52 10.30 -2.00
CA ASP A 76 21.47 9.26 -1.64
C ASP A 76 20.76 8.12 -0.88
N ALA A 77 20.94 6.88 -1.35
CA ALA A 77 20.22 5.73 -0.81
C ALA A 77 20.71 5.28 0.58
N GLU A 78 21.96 5.55 0.95
CA GLU A 78 22.49 5.22 2.27
C GLU A 78 22.08 6.28 3.29
N GLN A 79 22.22 7.57 2.95
CA GLN A 79 21.69 8.68 3.77
C GLN A 79 20.17 8.55 3.97
N TRP A 80 19.44 8.06 2.97
CA TRP A 80 18.01 7.74 3.11
C TRP A 80 17.79 6.69 4.20
N LYS A 81 18.48 5.54 4.16
CA LYS A 81 18.38 4.51 5.22
C LYS A 81 18.72 5.07 6.60
N ASP A 82 19.73 5.92 6.69
CA ASP A 82 20.18 6.57 7.94
C ASP A 82 19.22 7.68 8.43
N GLY A 83 18.21 8.05 7.64
CA GLY A 83 17.07 8.85 8.08
C GLY A 83 16.82 10.16 7.33
N ALA A 84 17.49 10.42 6.19
CA ALA A 84 17.22 11.61 5.38
C ALA A 84 15.76 11.72 4.91
N TRP A 85 15.01 10.61 4.87
CA TRP A 85 13.55 10.60 4.64
C TRP A 85 12.72 11.34 5.69
N LYS A 86 13.32 11.82 6.79
CA LYS A 86 12.65 12.64 7.80
C LYS A 86 12.61 14.13 7.43
N ASP A 87 13.36 14.57 6.42
CA ASP A 87 13.34 15.97 5.98
C ASP A 87 12.17 16.24 5.02
N TRP A 88 11.13 16.89 5.52
CA TRP A 88 9.93 17.25 4.77
C TRP A 88 9.96 18.69 4.24
N SER A 89 11.14 19.23 3.95
CA SER A 89 11.35 20.45 3.15
C SER A 89 10.39 20.50 1.96
N ARG A 90 9.62 21.60 1.83
CA ARG A 90 8.62 21.76 0.76
C ARG A 90 9.24 21.77 -0.64
N ASP A 91 10.51 22.18 -0.74
CA ASP A 91 11.24 22.29 -2.00
C ASP A 91 11.75 20.92 -2.49
N ASP A 92 12.05 20.00 -1.56
CA ASP A 92 12.57 18.65 -1.85
C ASP A 92 11.48 17.55 -1.77
N TRP A 93 10.29 17.89 -1.28
CA TRP A 93 9.18 16.94 -1.17
C TRP A 93 8.53 16.68 -2.53
N LEU A 94 8.97 15.61 -3.20
CA LEU A 94 8.50 15.20 -4.53
C LEU A 94 6.96 15.07 -4.62
N ARG A 95 6.36 15.76 -5.61
CA ARG A 95 4.90 15.95 -5.74
C ARG A 95 4.32 15.38 -7.04
N GLU A 96 5.06 15.48 -8.14
CA GLU A 96 4.52 15.11 -9.44
C GLU A 96 4.28 13.60 -9.55
N ALA A 97 3.26 13.21 -10.32
CA ALA A 97 2.83 11.81 -10.43
C ALA A 97 3.95 10.84 -10.90
N LYS A 98 4.93 11.37 -11.62
CA LYS A 98 6.10 10.68 -12.20
C LYS A 98 7.33 10.60 -11.27
N ASP A 99 7.33 11.34 -10.16
CA ASP A 99 8.52 11.56 -9.32
C ASP A 99 8.48 10.74 -8.01
N PHE A 100 7.54 9.79 -7.86
CA PHE A 100 7.48 8.89 -6.70
C PHE A 100 8.79 8.09 -6.52
N VAL A 101 9.29 8.05 -5.28
CA VAL A 101 10.44 7.23 -4.85
C VAL A 101 10.16 6.63 -3.47
N ASN A 102 10.54 5.38 -3.28
CA ASN A 102 10.36 4.68 -2.01
C ASN A 102 11.42 3.57 -1.84
N PRO A 103 12.66 3.92 -1.46
CA PRO A 103 13.71 2.95 -1.16
C PRO A 103 13.31 2.00 -0.04
N VAL A 104 13.57 0.71 -0.22
CA VAL A 104 13.37 -0.31 0.82
C VAL A 104 14.40 -0.10 1.93
N ILE A 105 13.91 0.05 3.17
CA ILE A 105 14.74 0.06 4.37
C ILE A 105 14.40 -1.21 5.16
N GLN A 106 15.27 -2.24 5.07
CA GLN A 106 14.98 -3.56 5.63
C GLN A 106 14.68 -3.50 7.13
N GLY A 107 13.53 -4.05 7.53
CA GLY A 107 13.14 -4.07 8.94
C GLY A 107 12.85 -2.69 9.54
N LEU A 108 12.50 -1.70 8.70
CA LEU A 108 11.97 -0.41 9.15
C LEU A 108 10.62 -0.58 9.85
N TRP A 109 9.73 -1.37 9.24
CA TRP A 109 8.42 -1.72 9.76
C TRP A 109 8.52 -3.00 10.62
N LYS A 110 9.14 -2.87 11.79
CA LYS A 110 9.07 -3.88 12.85
C LYS A 110 7.71 -3.84 13.56
N PRO A 111 7.26 -4.92 14.22
CA PRO A 111 5.98 -4.97 14.91
C PRO A 111 5.77 -3.81 15.89
N GLU A 112 6.82 -3.37 16.58
CA GLU A 112 6.81 -2.25 17.54
C GLU A 112 6.39 -0.95 16.86
N ARG A 113 6.94 -0.67 15.67
CA ARG A 113 6.62 0.52 14.89
C ARG A 113 5.23 0.42 14.26
N MET A 114 4.86 -0.76 13.77
CA MET A 114 3.53 -1.01 13.22
C MET A 114 2.42 -0.75 14.26
N ARG A 115 2.61 -1.20 15.51
CA ARG A 115 1.66 -0.96 16.62
C ARG A 115 1.56 0.51 17.05
N GLY A 116 2.59 1.31 16.80
CA GLY A 116 2.66 2.73 17.21
C GLY A 116 2.39 3.74 16.09
N ALA A 117 1.87 3.31 14.94
CA ALA A 117 1.56 4.17 13.82
C ALA A 117 0.09 4.63 13.87
N GLU A 118 -0.14 5.94 13.71
CA GLU A 118 -1.41 6.62 14.00
C GLU A 118 -2.28 6.84 12.76
N ASP A 119 -3.53 7.26 12.90
CA ASP A 119 -4.36 7.58 11.74
C ASP A 119 -4.06 8.99 11.17
N PRO A 120 -4.24 9.22 9.85
CA PRO A 120 -3.91 10.50 9.22
C PRO A 120 -4.86 11.67 9.57
N GLY A 121 -5.82 11.50 10.49
CA GLY A 121 -6.68 12.56 11.02
C GLY A 121 -7.73 13.14 10.05
N LYS A 122 -7.83 12.59 8.84
CA LYS A 122 -8.69 13.11 7.77
C LYS A 122 -10.17 12.93 8.10
N THR A 123 -10.82 14.03 8.48
CA THR A 123 -12.25 14.11 8.83
C THR A 123 -12.95 15.25 8.08
N VAL A 124 -14.27 15.13 7.93
CA VAL A 124 -15.13 16.21 7.40
C VAL A 124 -16.05 16.77 8.47
N THR A 125 -16.37 18.05 8.33
CA THR A 125 -17.39 18.73 9.15
C THR A 125 -18.73 18.78 8.42
N THR A 126 -19.80 19.08 9.15
CA THR A 126 -21.12 19.30 8.54
C THR A 126 -21.10 20.41 7.49
N LYS A 127 -20.33 21.50 7.72
CA LYS A 127 -20.18 22.60 6.77
C LYS A 127 -19.63 22.14 5.42
N ASP A 128 -18.67 21.22 5.42
CA ASP A 128 -18.06 20.66 4.20
C ASP A 128 -19.06 19.84 3.36
N THR A 129 -20.19 19.42 3.95
CA THR A 129 -21.29 18.74 3.26
C THR A 129 -22.47 19.65 2.87
N THR A 130 -22.43 20.94 3.25
CA THR A 130 -23.53 21.90 2.96
C THR A 130 -23.40 22.65 1.63
N ALA A 131 -22.33 22.43 0.86
CA ALA A 131 -22.14 23.04 -0.45
C ALA A 131 -23.02 22.40 -1.57
N ASP A 132 -23.79 21.38 -1.23
CA ASP A 132 -24.61 20.60 -2.17
C ASP A 132 -26.06 21.11 -2.28
N GLN A 133 -26.55 21.29 -3.51
CA GLN A 133 -27.93 21.68 -3.79
C GLN A 133 -28.84 20.46 -4.04
N GLY A 134 -28.84 19.52 -3.10
CA GLY A 134 -29.86 18.45 -3.02
C GLY A 134 -29.58 17.18 -3.83
N GLN A 135 -28.31 16.84 -4.09
CA GLN A 135 -27.94 15.52 -4.65
C GLN A 135 -27.55 14.50 -3.56
N THR A 136 -27.25 14.98 -2.35
CA THR A 136 -26.98 14.20 -1.15
C THR A 136 -28.27 13.67 -0.58
N ASP A 137 -28.34 12.35 -0.39
CA ASP A 137 -29.45 11.71 0.30
C ASP A 137 -29.39 12.02 1.82
N PRO A 138 -30.39 11.65 2.64
CA PRO A 138 -30.26 11.78 4.09
C PRO A 138 -29.04 11.02 4.65
N ALA A 139 -28.48 11.50 5.76
CA ALA A 139 -27.39 10.80 6.44
C ALA A 139 -27.89 9.43 6.94
N PRO A 140 -27.13 8.33 6.72
CA PRO A 140 -27.52 7.01 7.19
C PRO A 140 -27.45 6.93 8.72
N ARG A 141 -28.17 5.99 9.32
CA ARG A 141 -28.03 5.67 10.74
C ARG A 141 -26.64 5.05 10.96
N ALA A 142 -25.96 5.43 12.05
CA ALA A 142 -24.70 4.80 12.42
C ALA A 142 -24.84 3.27 12.58
N VAL A 143 -23.94 2.54 11.93
CA VAL A 143 -23.81 1.07 12.01
C VAL A 143 -22.53 0.77 12.78
N PRO A 144 -22.59 0.14 13.97
CA PRO A 144 -21.41 -0.29 14.69
C PRO A 144 -20.53 -1.19 13.82
N ALA A 145 -19.23 -0.89 13.76
CA ALA A 145 -18.27 -1.74 13.06
C ALA A 145 -18.09 -3.06 13.82
N GLU A 146 -18.24 -4.17 13.12
CA GLU A 146 -18.03 -5.51 13.65
C GLU A 146 -16.56 -5.91 13.44
N ARG A 147 -15.96 -6.63 14.39
CA ARG A 147 -14.66 -7.30 14.14
C ARG A 147 -14.84 -8.32 13.03
N GLU A 148 -13.89 -8.39 12.10
CA GLU A 148 -13.88 -9.48 11.12
C GLU A 148 -13.52 -10.81 11.80
N LYS A 149 -14.00 -11.92 11.24
CA LYS A 149 -13.70 -13.26 11.70
C LYS A 149 -12.23 -13.59 11.43
N THR A 150 -11.62 -14.32 12.34
CA THR A 150 -10.25 -14.83 12.21
C THR A 150 -10.26 -16.33 11.87
N PRO A 151 -9.25 -16.83 11.13
CA PRO A 151 -8.14 -16.06 10.56
C PRO A 151 -8.61 -15.15 9.41
N TYR A 152 -8.04 -13.95 9.29
CA TYR A 152 -8.45 -12.99 8.26
C TYR A 152 -8.23 -13.53 6.84
N HIS A 153 -7.25 -14.41 6.60
CA HIS A 153 -7.04 -14.99 5.28
C HIS A 153 -8.22 -15.87 4.79
N ASP A 154 -8.95 -16.54 5.69
CA ASP A 154 -10.11 -17.35 5.32
C ASP A 154 -11.38 -16.52 5.05
N HIS A 155 -11.39 -15.25 5.46
CA HIS A 155 -12.60 -14.42 5.51
C HIS A 155 -12.52 -13.11 4.72
N ALA A 156 -11.33 -12.52 4.64
CA ALA A 156 -11.05 -11.25 4.00
C ALA A 156 -9.60 -11.16 3.45
N ALA A 157 -8.98 -12.27 3.02
CA ALA A 157 -7.58 -12.34 2.54
C ALA A 157 -7.04 -11.15 1.71
N PRO A 158 -7.80 -10.58 0.74
CA PRO A 158 -7.34 -9.42 -0.01
C PRO A 158 -7.13 -8.16 0.83
N VAL A 159 -7.71 -8.04 2.03
CA VAL A 159 -7.60 -6.85 2.88
C VAL A 159 -6.31 -6.88 3.70
N GLY A 160 -5.63 -5.74 3.75
CA GLY A 160 -4.44 -5.55 4.57
C GLY A 160 -4.29 -4.13 5.09
N LYS A 161 -3.25 -3.92 5.88
CA LYS A 161 -2.92 -2.64 6.50
C LYS A 161 -1.78 -1.97 5.73
N VAL A 162 -1.86 -0.67 5.52
CA VAL A 162 -0.79 0.14 4.92
C VAL A 162 -0.11 0.93 6.02
N PHE A 163 1.22 0.97 5.97
CA PHE A 163 2.08 1.76 6.84
C PHE A 163 2.89 2.73 5.99
N PHE A 164 3.01 3.97 6.43
CA PHE A 164 3.77 5.01 5.71
C PHE A 164 4.28 6.07 6.69
N ASP A 165 5.24 6.88 6.26
CA ASP A 165 5.67 8.07 6.99
C ASP A 165 5.13 9.34 6.33
N ALA A 166 4.66 10.24 7.18
CA ALA A 166 4.18 11.58 6.86
C ALA A 166 4.92 12.62 7.72
N PRO A 167 4.79 13.94 7.46
CA PRO A 167 5.44 14.98 8.26
C PRO A 167 5.15 14.93 9.76
N ALA A 168 3.97 14.42 10.15
CA ALA A 168 3.57 14.30 11.55
C ALA A 168 4.04 12.99 12.23
N GLY A 169 4.55 12.00 11.49
CA GLY A 169 5.00 10.72 12.04
C GLY A 169 4.68 9.51 11.16
N SER A 170 4.79 8.32 11.74
CA SER A 170 4.35 7.07 11.11
C SER A 170 2.83 6.93 11.19
N MET A 171 2.22 6.64 10.04
CA MET A 171 0.78 6.65 9.82
C MET A 171 0.28 5.29 9.31
N VAL A 172 -1.02 5.04 9.48
CA VAL A 172 -1.70 3.83 9.01
C VAL A 172 -2.90 4.13 8.12
N CYS A 173 -3.05 3.28 7.12
CA CYS A 173 -4.25 3.13 6.31
C CYS A 173 -4.60 1.64 6.17
N SER A 174 -5.61 1.36 5.38
CA SER A 174 -6.03 0.04 4.92
C SER A 174 -5.95 -0.02 3.40
N ALA A 175 -5.93 -1.22 2.84
CA ALA A 175 -5.90 -1.43 1.39
C ALA A 175 -6.41 -2.82 0.99
N THR A 176 -6.61 -3.04 -0.31
CA THR A 176 -7.11 -4.29 -0.88
C THR A 176 -6.22 -4.78 -2.02
N VAL A 177 -5.81 -6.05 -2.02
CA VAL A 177 -5.17 -6.71 -3.16
C VAL A 177 -6.16 -6.81 -4.32
N VAL A 178 -5.79 -6.27 -5.48
CA VAL A 178 -6.63 -6.27 -6.68
C VAL A 178 -5.97 -7.06 -7.80
N LYS A 179 -6.78 -7.73 -8.63
CA LYS A 179 -6.28 -8.52 -9.77
C LYS A 179 -5.59 -7.63 -10.79
N ASP A 180 -4.58 -8.14 -11.46
CA ASP A 180 -3.99 -7.51 -12.64
C ASP A 180 -4.46 -8.26 -13.90
N PRO A 181 -5.29 -7.65 -14.78
CA PRO A 181 -5.72 -8.26 -16.04
C PRO A 181 -4.57 -8.63 -16.99
N ARG A 182 -3.39 -8.00 -16.83
CA ARG A 182 -2.20 -8.26 -17.66
C ARG A 182 -1.27 -9.31 -17.05
N ASN A 183 -1.38 -9.56 -15.74
CA ASN A 183 -0.64 -10.62 -15.04
C ASN A 183 -1.59 -11.50 -14.17
N PRO A 184 -2.49 -12.28 -14.80
CA PRO A 184 -3.59 -12.95 -14.11
C PRO A 184 -3.12 -14.04 -13.15
N GLY A 185 -3.56 -13.97 -11.88
CA GLY A 185 -3.15 -14.90 -10.83
C GLY A 185 -1.78 -14.59 -10.22
N LYS A 186 -1.08 -13.57 -10.74
CA LYS A 186 0.25 -13.12 -10.27
C LYS A 186 0.28 -11.60 -9.99
N SER A 187 -0.86 -11.00 -9.64
CA SER A 187 -0.94 -9.56 -9.37
C SER A 187 -0.03 -9.11 -8.22
N ASN A 188 0.56 -7.93 -8.38
CA ASN A 188 1.27 -7.15 -7.36
C ASN A 188 0.60 -5.79 -7.10
N LEU A 189 -0.69 -5.67 -7.45
CA LEU A 189 -1.46 -4.43 -7.37
C LEU A 189 -2.29 -4.35 -6.08
N VAL A 190 -2.24 -3.19 -5.43
CA VAL A 190 -2.95 -2.90 -4.17
C VAL A 190 -3.73 -1.60 -4.32
N TRP A 191 -5.03 -1.63 -4.06
CA TRP A 191 -5.92 -0.47 -4.06
C TRP A 191 -6.02 0.17 -2.69
N THR A 192 -5.89 1.50 -2.61
CA THR A 192 -6.03 2.30 -1.38
C THR A 192 -6.59 3.70 -1.69
N ALA A 193 -6.57 4.63 -0.74
CA ALA A 193 -7.00 6.01 -0.95
C ALA A 193 -5.83 6.90 -1.42
N GLY A 194 -6.13 7.97 -2.16
CA GLY A 194 -5.13 8.97 -2.57
C GLY A 194 -4.43 9.61 -1.37
N HIS A 195 -5.17 9.90 -0.30
CA HIS A 195 -4.63 10.47 0.92
C HIS A 195 -3.81 9.49 1.78
N CYS A 196 -3.76 8.20 1.43
CA CYS A 196 -2.85 7.22 2.04
C CYS A 196 -1.48 7.20 1.36
N VAL A 197 -1.31 7.89 0.23
CA VAL A 197 -0.08 7.89 -0.57
C VAL A 197 0.45 9.30 -0.90
N HIS A 198 -0.42 10.32 -0.95
CA HIS A 198 -0.06 11.68 -1.33
C HIS A 198 -0.82 12.73 -0.49
N ALA A 199 -0.13 13.75 -0.02
CA ALA A 199 -0.66 14.82 0.84
C ALA A 199 -1.53 15.88 0.10
N GLY A 200 -2.17 15.50 -1.01
CA GLY A 200 -2.99 16.37 -1.84
C GLY A 200 -2.29 17.66 -2.33
N ALA A 201 -3.04 18.76 -2.42
CA ALA A 201 -2.64 20.02 -3.02
C ALA A 201 -1.53 20.78 -2.27
N GLU A 202 -1.29 20.53 -0.98
CA GLU A 202 -0.28 21.24 -0.20
C GLU A 202 1.05 20.47 -0.04
N GLY A 203 1.06 19.15 -0.21
CA GLY A 203 2.27 18.33 -0.06
C GLY A 203 2.59 17.45 -1.26
N GLY A 204 3.40 16.43 -1.02
CA GLY A 204 3.84 15.47 -2.03
C GLY A 204 3.55 14.02 -1.64
N TRP A 205 4.31 13.10 -2.22
CA TRP A 205 4.28 11.67 -1.93
C TRP A 205 4.72 11.34 -0.50
N TYR A 206 3.98 10.49 0.20
CA TYR A 206 4.44 9.91 1.46
C TYR A 206 5.58 8.92 1.24
N ARG A 207 6.34 8.67 2.31
CA ARG A 207 7.60 7.91 2.28
C ARG A 207 7.45 6.60 3.01
N ASN A 208 8.35 5.66 2.75
CA ASN A 208 8.42 4.35 3.38
C ASN A 208 7.11 3.55 3.30
N ILE A 209 6.37 3.68 2.19
CA ILE A 209 5.04 3.07 2.03
C ILE A 209 5.18 1.54 1.91
N ALA A 210 4.52 0.81 2.80
CA ALA A 210 4.47 -0.64 2.81
C ALA A 210 3.06 -1.15 3.11
N PHE A 211 2.71 -2.31 2.54
CA PHE A 211 1.45 -3.02 2.72
C PHE A 211 1.71 -4.35 3.45
N VAL A 212 0.83 -4.72 4.37
CA VAL A 212 0.83 -6.01 5.07
C VAL A 212 -0.54 -6.67 4.87
N PRO A 213 -0.66 -7.67 4.00
CA PRO A 213 -1.89 -8.42 3.79
C PRO A 213 -2.21 -9.28 5.02
N SER A 214 -3.50 -9.33 5.41
CA SER A 214 -3.95 -10.01 6.63
C SER A 214 -3.10 -9.69 7.87
N TYR A 215 -2.79 -8.40 8.08
CA TYR A 215 -2.08 -7.93 9.28
C TYR A 215 -2.77 -8.42 10.55
N ASN A 216 -2.00 -8.98 11.48
CA ASN A 216 -2.52 -9.60 12.71
C ASN A 216 -3.66 -10.60 12.43
N ASP A 217 -3.44 -11.50 11.46
CA ASP A 217 -4.40 -12.48 10.92
C ASP A 217 -5.22 -13.25 11.96
N LEU A 218 -4.62 -13.59 13.11
CA LEU A 218 -5.28 -14.32 14.20
C LEU A 218 -6.04 -13.41 15.18
N GLY A 219 -6.05 -12.09 14.96
CA GLY A 219 -6.78 -11.10 15.75
C GLY A 219 -6.31 -10.98 17.20
N LYS A 220 -5.00 -11.03 17.45
CA LYS A 220 -4.43 -10.83 18.79
C LYS A 220 -4.70 -9.41 19.28
N ASP A 221 -5.01 -9.25 20.57
CA ASP A 221 -5.04 -7.93 21.20
C ASP A 221 -3.64 -7.31 21.33
N ALA A 222 -3.56 -6.06 21.79
CA ALA A 222 -2.31 -5.33 21.96
C ALA A 222 -1.25 -6.07 22.82
N SER A 223 -1.67 -6.83 23.84
CA SER A 223 -0.76 -7.60 24.69
C SER A 223 -0.27 -8.87 23.99
N GLY A 224 -1.19 -9.59 23.33
CA GLY A 224 -0.87 -10.79 22.55
C GLY A 224 0.04 -10.47 21.36
N LEU A 225 -0.18 -9.34 20.69
CA LEU A 225 0.60 -8.88 19.54
C LEU A 225 1.95 -8.25 19.94
N ALA A 226 2.09 -7.78 21.19
CA ALA A 226 3.39 -7.35 21.74
C ALA A 226 4.30 -8.52 22.10
N ALA A 227 3.73 -9.67 22.48
CA ALA A 227 4.47 -10.91 22.75
C ALA A 227 4.66 -11.82 21.51
N ALA A 228 4.03 -11.47 20.39
CA ALA A 228 4.03 -12.29 19.18
C ALA A 228 5.35 -12.21 18.40
N ALA A 229 5.71 -13.29 17.71
CA ALA A 229 6.81 -13.29 16.76
C ALA A 229 6.47 -12.40 15.53
N PRO A 230 7.45 -11.81 14.82
CA PRO A 230 7.18 -10.89 13.71
C PRO A 230 6.25 -11.47 12.63
N HIS A 231 6.41 -12.75 12.30
CA HIS A 231 5.56 -13.46 11.32
C HIS A 231 4.10 -13.63 11.77
N GLU A 232 3.78 -13.54 13.07
CA GLU A 232 2.38 -13.58 13.52
C GLU A 232 1.69 -12.22 13.34
N SER A 233 2.46 -11.12 13.26
CA SER A 233 1.95 -9.78 12.96
C SER A 233 1.82 -9.53 11.45
N ALA A 234 2.72 -10.12 10.65
CA ALA A 234 2.76 -10.04 9.20
C ALA A 234 2.97 -11.44 8.57
N PRO A 235 1.96 -12.32 8.59
CA PRO A 235 2.09 -13.72 8.17
C PRO A 235 2.42 -13.91 6.69
N TYR A 236 2.03 -12.95 5.86
CA TYR A 236 2.32 -12.89 4.43
C TYR A 236 3.46 -11.91 4.10
N GLY A 237 4.21 -11.47 5.12
CA GLY A 237 5.34 -10.55 4.99
C GLY A 237 4.94 -9.08 4.74
N THR A 238 5.97 -8.24 4.61
CA THR A 238 5.85 -6.80 4.33
C THR A 238 6.11 -6.54 2.85
N TRP A 239 5.21 -5.81 2.19
CA TRP A 239 5.24 -5.53 0.75
C TRP A 239 5.47 -4.04 0.51
N TRP A 240 6.67 -3.67 0.07
CA TRP A 240 7.06 -2.30 -0.17
C TRP A 240 6.54 -1.79 -1.51
N ALA A 241 5.95 -0.60 -1.55
CA ALA A 241 5.51 0.01 -2.80
C ALA A 241 6.71 0.54 -3.61
N ASP A 242 7.06 -0.06 -4.74
CA ASP A 242 8.08 0.48 -5.64
C ASP A 242 7.49 1.47 -6.67
N TRP A 243 6.16 1.52 -6.76
CA TRP A 243 5.40 2.59 -7.41
C TRP A 243 4.06 2.89 -6.74
N ALA A 244 3.65 4.16 -6.79
CA ALA A 244 2.33 4.65 -6.39
C ALA A 244 1.74 5.53 -7.49
N ALA A 245 0.42 5.47 -7.67
CA ALA A 245 -0.32 6.36 -8.55
C ALA A 245 -1.66 6.73 -7.89
N THR A 246 -2.04 8.01 -7.97
CA THR A 246 -3.32 8.55 -7.49
C THR A 246 -3.92 9.45 -8.58
N SER A 247 -5.18 9.84 -8.46
CA SER A 247 -5.80 10.77 -9.41
C SER A 247 -5.08 12.14 -9.43
N ASN A 248 -5.07 12.80 -10.60
CA ASN A 248 -4.56 14.16 -10.73
C ASN A 248 -5.44 15.16 -9.99
N GLU A 249 -6.75 14.87 -9.91
CA GLU A 249 -7.73 15.61 -9.13
C GLU A 249 -7.40 15.55 -7.63
N TRP A 250 -6.94 14.41 -7.10
CA TRP A 250 -6.44 14.33 -5.72
C TRP A 250 -5.14 15.13 -5.53
N ILE A 251 -4.17 15.02 -6.44
CA ILE A 251 -2.91 15.80 -6.36
C ILE A 251 -3.20 17.32 -6.41
N GLY A 252 -4.12 17.77 -7.26
CA GLY A 252 -4.41 19.19 -7.46
C GLY A 252 -5.43 19.80 -6.50
N GLN A 253 -6.29 19.00 -5.85
CA GLN A 253 -7.42 19.50 -5.03
C GLN A 253 -7.55 18.83 -3.66
N GLY A 254 -6.84 17.74 -3.41
CA GLY A 254 -6.95 16.98 -2.17
C GLY A 254 -6.46 17.76 -0.96
N ALA A 255 -7.11 17.57 0.19
CA ALA A 255 -6.70 18.17 1.46
C ALA A 255 -6.71 17.15 2.61
N GLY A 256 -5.83 17.36 3.59
CA GLY A 256 -5.77 16.53 4.81
C GLY A 256 -6.97 16.68 5.75
N SER A 257 -7.86 17.65 5.50
CA SER A 257 -9.13 17.83 6.21
C SER A 257 -10.20 18.35 5.26
N GLY A 258 -11.47 18.14 5.59
CA GLY A 258 -12.60 18.51 4.73
C GLY A 258 -12.77 17.59 3.51
N GLY A 259 -13.77 17.90 2.68
CA GLY A 259 -14.18 17.05 1.55
C GLY A 259 -13.37 17.26 0.25
N ALA A 260 -12.40 18.17 0.23
CA ALA A 260 -11.71 18.56 -1.00
C ALA A 260 -10.98 17.35 -1.63
N GLY A 261 -11.22 17.13 -2.93
CA GLY A 261 -10.69 15.99 -3.70
C GLY A 261 -11.28 14.61 -3.37
N ALA A 262 -12.15 14.46 -2.35
CA ALA A 262 -12.64 13.16 -1.89
C ALA A 262 -13.35 12.28 -2.97
N PRO A 263 -14.11 12.82 -3.94
CA PRO A 263 -14.67 12.02 -5.04
C PRO A 263 -13.63 11.36 -5.96
N TYR A 264 -12.35 11.76 -5.84
CA TYR A 264 -11.22 11.24 -6.61
C TYR A 264 -10.13 10.64 -5.72
N ASP A 265 -10.41 10.44 -4.42
CA ASP A 265 -9.46 9.99 -3.40
C ASP A 265 -9.28 8.46 -3.43
N TYR A 266 -8.66 8.01 -4.51
CA TYR A 266 -8.27 6.63 -4.77
C TYR A 266 -6.85 6.56 -5.32
N ALA A 267 -6.15 5.48 -4.99
CA ALA A 267 -4.79 5.21 -5.44
C ALA A 267 -4.59 3.71 -5.70
N VAL A 268 -3.62 3.43 -6.57
CA VAL A 268 -3.07 2.10 -6.80
C VAL A 268 -1.60 2.12 -6.42
N LEU A 269 -1.15 1.09 -5.72
CA LEU A 269 0.25 0.78 -5.48
C LEU A 269 0.62 -0.43 -6.34
N HIS A 270 1.83 -0.43 -6.89
CA HIS A 270 2.53 -1.66 -7.24
C HIS A 270 3.53 -1.96 -6.12
N VAL A 271 3.54 -3.21 -5.63
CA VAL A 271 4.33 -3.59 -4.45
C VAL A 271 5.25 -4.78 -4.73
N LYS A 272 6.32 -4.90 -3.94
CA LYS A 272 7.26 -6.03 -3.96
C LYS A 272 7.51 -6.54 -2.54
N PRO A 273 7.69 -7.85 -2.34
CA PRO A 273 7.92 -8.39 -1.01
C PRO A 273 9.32 -7.98 -0.53
N GLU A 274 9.46 -7.69 0.76
CA GLU A 274 10.77 -7.39 1.38
C GLU A 274 11.74 -8.59 1.26
N SER A 275 11.21 -9.81 1.14
CA SER A 275 11.96 -11.01 0.80
C SER A 275 11.07 -12.04 0.08
N GLY A 276 11.63 -12.80 -0.87
CA GLY A 276 10.93 -13.91 -1.54
C GLY A 276 10.89 -13.84 -3.07
N GLY A 277 10.22 -14.84 -3.67
CA GLY A 277 10.06 -15.03 -5.12
C GLY A 277 8.69 -14.54 -5.64
N LYS A 278 7.63 -15.14 -5.08
CA LYS A 278 6.23 -15.04 -5.52
C LYS A 278 5.69 -13.62 -5.59
N SER A 279 4.66 -13.44 -6.43
CA SER A 279 3.79 -12.27 -6.42
C SER A 279 2.89 -12.19 -5.18
N LEU A 280 2.25 -11.04 -5.00
CA LEU A 280 1.31 -10.81 -3.91
C LEU A 280 0.10 -11.73 -4.01
N GLU A 281 -0.56 -11.81 -5.17
CA GLU A 281 -1.75 -12.66 -5.40
C GLU A 281 -1.45 -14.15 -5.14
N GLU A 282 -0.28 -14.67 -5.58
CA GLU A 282 0.16 -16.03 -5.28
C GLU A 282 0.47 -16.28 -3.80
N THR A 283 0.80 -15.22 -3.06
CA THR A 283 1.16 -15.30 -1.64
C THR A 283 -0.08 -15.24 -0.75
N VAL A 284 -1.04 -14.36 -1.07
CA VAL A 284 -2.31 -14.23 -0.32
C VAL A 284 -3.41 -15.18 -0.81
N GLY A 285 -3.23 -15.80 -1.98
CA GLY A 285 -4.16 -16.75 -2.59
C GLY A 285 -5.46 -16.15 -3.16
N ASN A 286 -5.65 -14.83 -3.08
CA ASN A 286 -6.86 -14.15 -3.53
C ASN A 286 -6.62 -12.67 -3.84
N ALA A 287 -7.24 -12.16 -4.90
CA ALA A 287 -7.27 -10.74 -5.25
C ALA A 287 -8.65 -10.37 -5.82
N LEU A 288 -9.12 -9.15 -5.57
CA LEU A 288 -10.45 -8.72 -6.04
C LEU A 288 -10.41 -8.09 -7.44
N GLU A 289 -11.44 -8.37 -8.21
CA GLU A 289 -11.72 -7.67 -9.48
C GLU A 289 -12.32 -6.30 -9.15
N VAL A 290 -11.82 -5.23 -9.78
CA VAL A 290 -12.30 -3.85 -9.57
C VAL A 290 -13.41 -3.54 -10.56
N ASP A 291 -14.55 -3.08 -10.06
CA ASP A 291 -15.74 -2.82 -10.85
C ASP A 291 -15.86 -1.34 -11.22
N PHE A 292 -15.28 -0.97 -12.37
CA PHE A 292 -15.28 0.40 -12.89
C PHE A 292 -16.62 0.87 -13.50
N ARG A 293 -17.69 0.08 -13.38
CA ARG A 293 -19.04 0.43 -13.89
C ARG A 293 -19.71 1.56 -13.10
N ALA A 294 -19.21 1.91 -11.92
CA ALA A 294 -19.79 2.92 -11.00
C ALA A 294 -21.34 2.86 -10.90
N PRO A 295 -21.95 1.72 -10.53
CA PRO A 295 -23.40 1.59 -10.50
C PRO A 295 -24.02 2.53 -9.46
N GLY A 296 -25.09 3.23 -9.82
CA GLY A 296 -25.81 4.12 -8.89
C GLY A 296 -26.36 3.38 -7.66
N THR A 297 -26.56 4.12 -6.57
CA THR A 297 -26.96 3.61 -5.24
C THR A 297 -28.20 2.71 -5.25
N GLU A 298 -29.18 3.01 -6.10
CA GLU A 298 -30.39 2.18 -6.28
C GLU A 298 -30.10 0.76 -6.80
N ARG A 299 -29.02 0.59 -7.58
CA ARG A 299 -28.67 -0.67 -8.27
C ARG A 299 -27.51 -1.43 -7.64
N ILE A 300 -26.68 -0.78 -6.84
CA ILE A 300 -25.46 -1.41 -6.29
C ILE A 300 -25.73 -2.41 -5.16
N GLY A 301 -26.87 -2.29 -4.46
CA GLY A 301 -27.25 -3.18 -3.37
C GLY A 301 -26.56 -2.83 -2.04
N THR A 302 -26.39 -3.83 -1.17
CA THR A 302 -25.65 -3.67 0.10
C THR A 302 -24.15 -3.71 -0.18
N LEU A 303 -23.42 -2.77 0.40
CA LEU A 303 -21.96 -2.74 0.41
C LEU A 303 -21.45 -3.20 1.77
N GLY A 304 -20.39 -4.00 1.77
CA GLY A 304 -19.52 -4.14 2.94
C GLY A 304 -18.30 -3.23 2.79
N ALA A 305 -17.79 -2.68 3.89
CA ALA A 305 -16.55 -1.89 3.93
C ALA A 305 -15.62 -2.47 4.99
N TRP A 306 -14.36 -2.76 4.64
CA TRP A 306 -13.36 -3.37 5.51
C TRP A 306 -12.19 -2.42 5.79
N GLY A 307 -11.59 -2.50 6.98
CA GLY A 307 -10.36 -1.78 7.30
C GLY A 307 -9.85 -1.99 8.74
N TYR A 308 -8.77 -1.30 9.08
CA TYR A 308 -8.10 -1.32 10.39
C TYR A 308 -8.23 0.05 11.08
N PRO A 309 -9.40 0.41 11.62
CA PRO A 309 -9.60 1.67 12.33
C PRO A 309 -8.64 1.79 13.53
N ALA A 310 -7.98 2.94 13.65
CA ALA A 310 -6.89 3.21 14.60
C ALA A 310 -7.13 4.38 15.56
N GLY A 311 -8.23 5.12 15.39
CA GLY A 311 -8.70 6.11 16.36
C GLY A 311 -9.61 5.48 17.41
N PRO A 312 -9.73 6.05 18.63
CA PRO A 312 -10.61 5.53 19.67
C PRO A 312 -12.07 5.37 19.21
N PRO A 313 -12.77 4.27 19.57
CA PRO A 313 -12.39 3.25 20.55
C PRO A 313 -11.52 2.10 20.01
N TYR A 314 -11.01 2.20 18.79
CA TYR A 314 -10.14 1.19 18.17
C TYR A 314 -8.66 1.53 18.37
N ASP A 315 -7.80 0.55 18.09
CA ASP A 315 -6.34 0.59 18.31
C ASP A 315 -5.52 0.32 17.03
N GLY A 316 -6.18 0.12 15.90
CA GLY A 316 -5.54 -0.14 14.61
C GLY A 316 -5.06 -1.58 14.42
N LEU A 317 -5.19 -2.44 15.44
CA LEU A 317 -4.61 -3.77 15.45
C LEU A 317 -5.52 -4.84 14.83
N LEU A 318 -6.84 -4.60 14.81
CA LEU A 318 -7.85 -5.58 14.38
C LEU A 318 -8.59 -5.10 13.14
N MET A 319 -8.83 -6.03 12.20
CA MET A 319 -9.67 -5.78 11.04
C MET A 319 -11.13 -5.70 11.50
N HIS A 320 -11.83 -4.69 11.01
CA HIS A 320 -13.25 -4.48 11.23
C HIS A 320 -13.97 -4.32 9.89
N ARG A 321 -15.30 -4.52 9.90
CA ARG A 321 -16.17 -4.22 8.78
C ARG A 321 -17.49 -3.59 9.19
N CYS A 322 -18.08 -2.85 8.25
CA CYS A 322 -19.46 -2.39 8.28
C CYS A 322 -20.21 -2.97 7.08
N ALA A 323 -21.54 -3.09 7.15
CA ALA A 323 -22.37 -3.45 6.01
C ALA A 323 -23.68 -2.66 6.01
N ASP A 324 -23.98 -1.97 4.92
CA ASP A 324 -25.17 -1.10 4.79
C ASP A 324 -25.53 -0.87 3.31
N ARG A 325 -26.70 -0.29 3.03
CA ARG A 325 -27.08 0.17 1.69
C ARG A 325 -26.63 1.63 1.51
N PRO A 326 -25.88 1.98 0.45
CA PRO A 326 -25.32 3.31 0.32
C PRO A 326 -26.37 4.33 -0.11
N GLY A 327 -26.35 5.50 0.53
CA GLY A 327 -26.90 6.74 -0.03
C GLY A 327 -25.83 7.50 -0.83
N ARG A 328 -26.25 8.53 -1.56
CA ARG A 328 -25.35 9.47 -2.25
C ARG A 328 -24.85 10.55 -1.30
N LEU A 329 -23.58 10.90 -1.45
CA LEU A 329 -22.99 12.12 -0.89
C LEU A 329 -22.42 12.96 -2.04
N SER A 330 -22.82 14.22 -2.12
CA SER A 330 -22.26 15.23 -3.02
C SER A 330 -21.52 16.27 -2.17
N LEU A 331 -20.32 16.66 -2.60
CA LEU A 331 -19.45 17.58 -1.85
C LEU A 331 -19.31 18.95 -2.52
N ALA A 332 -19.48 19.01 -3.85
CA ALA A 332 -19.57 20.27 -4.59
C ALA A 332 -20.34 20.08 -5.91
N PRO A 333 -21.00 21.13 -6.43
CA PRO A 333 -21.67 21.09 -7.72
C PRO A 333 -20.74 20.63 -8.86
N GLY A 334 -21.22 19.71 -9.70
CA GLY A 334 -20.47 19.19 -10.85
C GLY A 334 -19.41 18.13 -10.54
N GLN A 335 -19.20 17.76 -9.27
CA GLN A 335 -18.37 16.61 -8.90
C GLN A 335 -19.18 15.30 -8.91
N PRO A 336 -18.54 14.13 -9.11
CA PRO A 336 -19.17 12.84 -8.90
C PRO A 336 -19.69 12.68 -7.47
N THR A 337 -20.86 12.07 -7.31
CA THR A 337 -21.33 11.65 -5.99
C THR A 337 -20.48 10.50 -5.45
N MET A 338 -20.24 10.46 -4.15
CA MET A 338 -19.65 9.34 -3.43
C MET A 338 -20.74 8.37 -2.94
N TYR A 339 -20.38 7.12 -2.68
CA TYR A 339 -21.22 6.22 -1.87
C TYR A 339 -21.04 6.58 -0.40
N ARG A 340 -22.12 6.63 0.39
CA ARG A 340 -22.08 6.86 1.84
C ARG A 340 -22.90 5.80 2.58
N ILE A 341 -22.27 5.13 3.54
CA ILE A 341 -22.88 4.09 4.39
C ILE A 341 -22.80 4.48 5.87
N GLY A 342 -23.75 4.00 6.68
CA GLY A 342 -23.57 4.00 8.13
C GLY A 342 -22.38 3.11 8.49
N CYS A 343 -21.45 3.62 9.30
CA CYS A 343 -20.28 2.88 9.76
C CYS A 343 -19.55 3.64 10.85
N THR A 344 -19.17 2.97 11.94
CA THR A 344 -18.42 3.58 13.06
C THR A 344 -16.92 3.33 13.03
N MET A 345 -16.34 2.89 11.91
CA MET A 345 -14.87 2.82 11.77
C MET A 345 -14.28 4.24 11.70
N THR A 346 -13.20 4.48 12.43
CA THR A 346 -12.46 5.75 12.46
C THR A 346 -11.43 5.86 11.33
N GLY A 347 -10.61 6.92 11.36
CA GLY A 347 -9.32 6.97 10.64
C GLY A 347 -8.48 5.69 10.84
N GLY A 348 -7.64 5.38 9.86
CA GLY A 348 -6.93 4.09 9.72
C GLY A 348 -7.70 3.06 8.87
N SER A 349 -9.04 3.15 8.87
CA SER A 349 -9.88 2.42 7.90
C SER A 349 -9.81 2.99 6.47
N SER A 350 -9.30 4.23 6.32
CA SER A 350 -8.96 4.90 5.07
C SER A 350 -8.27 3.99 4.05
N GLY A 351 -8.69 4.03 2.79
CA GLY A 351 -8.19 3.16 1.72
C GLY A 351 -8.67 1.72 1.76
N GLY A 352 -9.28 1.29 2.87
CA GLY A 352 -9.90 -0.03 3.02
C GLY A 352 -11.02 -0.25 2.00
N GLY A 353 -11.08 -1.46 1.43
CA GLY A 353 -11.93 -1.76 0.29
C GLY A 353 -13.41 -1.88 0.65
N TRP A 354 -14.26 -1.42 -0.27
CA TRP A 354 -15.70 -1.60 -0.22
C TRP A 354 -16.13 -2.61 -1.28
N PHE A 355 -16.81 -3.67 -0.86
CA PHE A 355 -17.15 -4.80 -1.72
C PHE A 355 -18.65 -4.92 -1.94
N ARG A 356 -19.05 -5.25 -3.17
CA ARG A 356 -20.38 -5.79 -3.48
C ARG A 356 -20.29 -7.25 -3.92
N GLN A 357 -21.37 -7.99 -3.75
CA GLN A 357 -21.50 -9.35 -4.29
C GLN A 357 -22.10 -9.31 -5.70
N GLU A 358 -21.49 -10.06 -6.63
CA GLU A 358 -22.02 -10.36 -7.96
C GLU A 358 -22.05 -11.89 -8.13
N GLY A 359 -23.19 -12.50 -7.79
CA GLY A 359 -23.33 -13.95 -7.71
C GLY A 359 -22.49 -14.54 -6.58
N LYS A 360 -21.39 -15.23 -6.92
CA LYS A 360 -20.39 -15.78 -5.98
C LYS A 360 -19.09 -14.96 -5.91
N LYS A 361 -18.99 -13.86 -6.68
CA LYS A 361 -17.79 -13.00 -6.70
C LYS A 361 -17.97 -11.80 -5.77
N SER A 362 -16.96 -11.51 -4.97
CA SER A 362 -16.78 -10.18 -4.37
C SER A 362 -16.07 -9.26 -5.37
N LEU A 363 -16.58 -8.06 -5.57
CA LEU A 363 -15.99 -7.03 -6.44
C LEU A 363 -15.66 -5.78 -5.63
N LEU A 364 -14.49 -5.18 -5.84
CA LEU A 364 -14.14 -3.88 -5.28
C LEU A 364 -14.88 -2.78 -6.06
N VAL A 365 -15.66 -1.94 -5.36
CA VAL A 365 -16.47 -0.86 -5.97
C VAL A 365 -16.14 0.53 -5.46
N SER A 366 -15.38 0.63 -4.36
CA SER A 366 -14.97 1.87 -3.71
C SER A 366 -13.89 1.58 -2.67
N ASN A 367 -13.32 2.63 -2.08
CA ASN A 367 -12.47 2.57 -0.89
C ASN A 367 -12.97 3.60 0.14
N THR A 368 -12.68 3.38 1.42
CA THR A 368 -12.91 4.42 2.44
C THR A 368 -12.08 5.66 2.11
N SER A 369 -12.70 6.84 2.11
CA SER A 369 -12.01 8.12 1.84
C SER A 369 -12.18 9.12 2.98
N ILE A 370 -13.41 9.30 3.47
CA ILE A 370 -13.75 10.28 4.51
C ILE A 370 -14.83 9.77 5.46
N GLY A 371 -14.84 10.33 6.67
CA GLY A 371 -15.92 10.22 7.64
C GLY A 371 -16.06 11.53 8.45
N PRO A 372 -17.20 11.73 9.14
CA PRO A 372 -17.40 12.85 10.03
C PRO A 372 -16.59 12.67 11.32
N ALA A 373 -16.28 13.77 12.01
CA ALA A 373 -15.55 13.72 13.29
C ALA A 373 -16.25 12.93 14.41
N ASP A 374 -17.58 12.70 14.30
CA ASP A 374 -18.35 11.86 15.24
C ASP A 374 -18.37 10.36 14.87
N ASN A 375 -17.71 9.98 13.77
CA ASN A 375 -17.60 8.60 13.27
C ASN A 375 -18.97 7.90 13.13
N THR A 376 -19.97 8.59 12.58
CA THR A 376 -21.31 8.01 12.35
C THR A 376 -21.50 7.36 10.98
N TRP A 377 -20.72 7.75 9.97
CA TRP A 377 -20.79 7.22 8.61
C TRP A 377 -19.42 7.26 7.92
N LEU A 378 -19.25 6.46 6.86
CA LEU A 378 -18.11 6.58 5.95
C LEU A 378 -18.59 6.85 4.52
N ALA A 379 -17.76 7.55 3.74
CA ALA A 379 -17.96 7.71 2.31
C ALA A 379 -16.72 7.34 1.49
N GLY A 380 -16.96 6.84 0.29
CA GLY A 380 -15.96 6.39 -0.66
C GLY A 380 -16.26 6.81 -2.11
N PRO A 381 -15.24 7.08 -2.94
CA PRO A 381 -15.42 7.52 -4.32
C PRO A 381 -16.05 6.41 -5.17
N GLN A 382 -16.90 6.78 -6.13
CA GLN A 382 -17.40 5.83 -7.13
C GLN A 382 -16.30 5.55 -8.15
N LEU A 383 -15.90 4.29 -8.30
CA LEU A 383 -14.83 3.92 -9.22
C LEU A 383 -15.37 3.88 -10.66
N GLY A 384 -15.13 4.95 -11.41
CA GLY A 384 -15.49 5.08 -12.83
C GLY A 384 -14.28 5.15 -13.77
N ARG A 385 -14.50 5.58 -15.02
CA ARG A 385 -13.46 5.62 -16.09
C ARG A 385 -12.17 6.39 -15.77
N GLN A 386 -12.14 7.31 -14.80
CA GLN A 386 -10.90 7.94 -14.34
C GLN A 386 -10.08 6.99 -13.46
N ALA A 387 -10.74 6.27 -12.55
CA ALA A 387 -10.14 5.24 -11.72
C ALA A 387 -9.68 4.04 -12.56
N GLU A 388 -10.48 3.65 -13.56
CA GLU A 388 -10.13 2.63 -14.57
C GLU A 388 -8.83 2.99 -15.30
N ARG A 389 -8.70 4.22 -15.82
CA ARG A 389 -7.47 4.66 -16.49
C ARG A 389 -6.25 4.73 -15.57
N LEU A 390 -6.42 5.13 -14.31
CA LEU A 390 -5.32 5.09 -13.32
C LEU A 390 -4.82 3.66 -13.12
N PHE A 391 -5.75 2.72 -12.96
CA PHE A 391 -5.49 1.30 -12.80
C PHE A 391 -4.85 0.69 -14.05
N ASP A 392 -5.38 0.98 -15.24
CA ASP A 392 -4.83 0.51 -16.52
C ASP A 392 -3.41 1.00 -16.76
N MET A 393 -3.08 2.25 -16.41
CA MET A 393 -1.71 2.75 -16.50
C MET A 393 -0.76 2.00 -15.56
N MET A 394 -1.20 1.63 -14.35
CA MET A 394 -0.41 0.83 -13.43
C MET A 394 -0.18 -0.59 -13.97
N SER A 395 -1.25 -1.26 -14.36
CA SER A 395 -1.24 -2.60 -14.95
C SER A 395 -0.43 -2.64 -16.26
N GLN A 396 -0.50 -1.59 -17.10
CA GLN A 396 0.33 -1.51 -18.31
C GLN A 396 1.82 -1.33 -17.98
N LYS A 397 2.15 -0.56 -16.94
CA LYS A 397 3.54 -0.27 -16.55
C LYS A 397 4.23 -1.46 -15.87
N TYR A 398 3.48 -2.29 -15.14
CA TYR A 398 4.05 -3.35 -14.29
C TYR A 398 3.54 -4.78 -14.56
N GLY A 399 2.37 -4.92 -15.18
CA GLY A 399 1.80 -6.22 -15.58
C GLY A 399 2.20 -6.68 -16.98
N GLY A 400 2.93 -5.84 -17.74
CA GLY A 400 3.46 -6.17 -19.06
C GLY A 400 4.82 -6.86 -18.99
N GLY A 401 4.85 -8.12 -18.54
CA GLY A 401 6.04 -8.98 -18.54
C GLY A 401 6.19 -9.75 -19.84
#